data_AF-A0A3R9FU24-F1
#
_entry.id   AF-A0A3R9FU24-F1
#
_cell.length_a   1.000
_cell.length_b   1.000
_cell.length_c   1.000
_cell.angle_alpha   90.00
_cell.angle_beta   90.00
_cell.angle_gamma   90.00
#
_symmetry.space_group_name_H-M   'P 1'
#
loop_
_entity.id
_entity.type
_entity.pdbx_description
1 polymer ?
#
loop_
_entity_poly.entity_id
_entity_poly.type
_entity_poly.pdbx_seq_one_letter_code
_entity_poly.pdbx_strand_id
1 'polypeptide(L)' 'MKKNKFRAELYKTYIASGLQDPVLIQEYIEIAESFVFYQKKLTKKAYDELVEKLSKIND' A
#
# COMPACT_ATOMS: atom_id res chain seq x y z
N MET A 1 16.75 -1.36 -6.94
CA MET A 1 16.40 -1.21 -5.50
C MET A 1 16.03 -2.59 -4.93
N LYS A 2 16.43 -2.93 -3.70
CA LYS A 2 16.03 -4.21 -3.06
C LYS A 2 14.65 -4.05 -2.41
N LYS A 3 13.80 -5.08 -2.49
CA LYS A 3 12.42 -5.09 -1.96
C LYS A 3 12.34 -4.64 -0.49
N ASN A 4 13.20 -5.16 0.37
CA ASN A 4 13.23 -4.77 1.79
C ASN A 4 13.58 -3.30 2.03
N LYS A 5 14.47 -2.73 1.21
CA LYS A 5 14.83 -1.31 1.29
C LYS A 5 13.64 -0.43 0.87
N PHE A 6 12.95 -0.81 -0.20
CA PHE A 6 11.73 -0.14 -0.65
C PHE A 6 10.62 -0.14 0.41
N ARG A 7 10.34 -1.30 1.02
CA ARG A 7 9.36 -1.41 2.13
C ARG A 7 9.70 -0.48 3.27
N ALA A 8 10.96 -0.49 3.72
CA ALA A 8 11.39 0.33 4.84
C ALA A 8 11.29 1.83 4.54
N GLU A 9 11.58 2.26 3.32
CA GLU A 9 11.46 3.66 2.90
C GLU A 9 9.99 4.11 2.81
N LEU A 10 9.10 3.28 2.24
CA LEU A 10 7.67 3.59 2.21
C LEU A 10 7.05 3.61 3.61
N TYR A 11 7.37 2.63 4.46
CA TYR A 11 6.84 2.58 5.82
C TYR A 11 7.20 3.85 6.60
N LYS A 12 8.46 4.28 6.54
CA LYS A 12 8.91 5.55 7.14
C LYS A 12 8.17 6.76 6.56
N THR A 13 7.93 6.76 5.25
CA THR A 13 7.24 7.86 4.56
C THR A 13 5.79 7.98 5.01
N TYR A 14 5.07 6.86 5.12
CA TYR A 14 3.69 6.85 5.58
C TYR A 14 3.56 7.27 7.05
N ILE A 15 4.44 6.78 7.93
CA ILE A 15 4.48 7.24 9.32
C ILE A 15 4.74 8.76 9.39
N ALA A 16 5.70 9.25 8.59
CA ALA A 16 6.02 10.68 8.53
C ALA A 16 4.87 11.54 7.95
N SER A 17 4.00 10.97 7.11
CA SER A 17 2.81 11.64 6.58
C SER A 17 1.62 11.63 7.55
N GLY A 18 1.78 11.07 8.76
CA GLY A 18 0.71 10.96 9.75
C GLY A 18 -0.19 9.73 9.57
N LEU A 19 0.12 8.83 8.63
CA LEU A 19 -0.56 7.56 8.52
C LEU A 19 0.04 6.62 9.58
N GLN A 20 -0.70 6.37 10.66
CA GLN A 20 -0.21 5.57 11.79
C GLN A 20 -0.82 4.17 11.86
N ASP A 21 -1.88 3.89 11.11
CA ASP A 21 -2.49 2.56 11.06
C ASP A 21 -1.56 1.57 10.36
N PRO A 22 -0.98 0.60 11.09
CA PRO A 22 0.00 -0.34 10.53
C PRO A 22 -0.62 -1.28 9.49
N VAL A 23 -1.91 -1.59 9.58
CA VAL A 23 -2.62 -2.45 8.62
C VAL A 23 -2.75 -1.69 7.30
N LEU A 24 -3.21 -0.44 7.36
CA LEU A 24 -3.38 0.40 6.18
C LEU A 24 -2.05 0.71 5.49
N ILE A 25 -0.99 0.98 6.26
CA ILE A 25 0.37 1.17 5.74
C ILE A 25 0.84 -0.09 5.00
N GLN A 26 0.62 -1.27 5.57
CA GLN A 26 1.03 -2.53 4.97
C GLN A 26 0.30 -2.79 3.64
N GLU A 27 -1.01 -2.52 3.58
CA GLU A 27 -1.77 -2.68 2.33
C GLU A 27 -1.25 -1.74 1.23
N TYR A 28 -0.99 -0.46 1.54
CA TYR A 28 -0.41 0.48 0.58
C TYR A 28 0.99 0.08 0.10
N ILE A 29 1.82 -0.47 0.99
CA ILE A 29 3.14 -1.00 0.64
C ILE A 29 3.00 -2.17 -0.34
N GLU A 30 2.10 -3.12 -0.10
CA GLU A 30 1.91 -4.29 -0.98
C GLU A 30 1.42 -3.91 -2.37
N ILE A 31 0.58 -2.89 -2.46
CA ILE A 31 0.16 -2.28 -3.72
C ILE A 31 1.36 -1.69 -4.42
N ALA A 32 2.11 -0.80 -3.77
CA ALA A 32 3.28 -0.15 -4.34
C ALA A 32 4.34 -1.17 -4.82
N GLU A 33 4.52 -2.27 -4.08
CA GLU A 33 5.41 -3.36 -4.49
C GLU A 33 4.91 -4.08 -5.74
N SER A 34 3.60 -4.31 -5.84
CA SER A 34 2.96 -4.90 -7.01
C SER A 34 3.23 -4.07 -8.28
N PHE A 35 3.29 -2.74 -8.16
CA PHE A 35 3.69 -1.85 -9.25
C PHE A 35 5.17 -1.99 -9.60
N VAL A 36 6.03 -1.77 -8.61
CA VAL A 36 7.46 -1.55 -8.84
C VAL A 36 8.18 -2.84 -9.21
N PHE A 37 7.80 -3.97 -8.61
CA PHE A 37 8.53 -5.23 -8.76
C PHE A 37 7.81 -6.27 -9.61
N TYR A 38 6.48 -6.22 -9.70
CA TYR A 38 5.70 -7.23 -10.40
C TYR A 38 5.04 -6.70 -11.68
N GLN A 39 5.26 -5.42 -12.02
CA GLN A 39 4.69 -4.74 -13.19
C GLN A 39 3.17 -4.94 -13.36
N LYS A 40 2.47 -5.20 -12.25
CA LYS A 40 1.01 -5.30 -12.28
C LYS A 40 0.46 -3.92 -12.60
N LYS A 41 -0.42 -3.84 -13.60
CA LYS A 41 -1.17 -2.60 -13.87
C LYS A 41 -2.28 -2.48 -12.84
N LEU A 42 -2.40 -1.32 -12.17
CA LEU A 42 -3.58 -0.99 -11.38
C LEU A 42 -4.67 -0.82 -12.42
N THR A 43 -5.61 -1.75 -12.43
CA THR A 43 -6.85 -1.51 -13.14
C THR A 43 -7.74 -0.71 -12.21
N LYS A 44 -8.58 0.16 -12.76
CA LYS A 44 -9.59 0.89 -11.99
C LYS A 44 -10.40 -0.04 -11.08
N LYS A 45 -10.74 -1.23 -11.60
CA LYS A 45 -11.41 -2.29 -10.84
C LYS A 45 -10.65 -2.70 -9.57
N ALA A 46 -9.34 -2.94 -9.66
CA ALA A 46 -8.54 -3.34 -8.49
C ALA A 46 -8.42 -2.20 -7.45
N TYR A 47 -8.47 -0.94 -7.89
CA TYR A 47 -8.53 0.20 -6.99
C TYR A 47 -9.89 0.29 -6.28
N ASP A 48 -10.98 0.15 -7.02
CA ASP A 48 -12.34 0.19 -6.46
C ASP A 48 -12.55 -0.94 -5.44
N GLU A 49 -12.08 -2.16 -5.74
CA GLU A 49 -12.11 -3.32 -4.81
C GLU A 49 -11.31 -3.05 -3.52
N LEU A 50 -10.16 -2.38 -3.63
CA LEU A 50 -9.36 -2.00 -2.47
C LEU A 50 -10.08 -0.96 -1.60
N VAL A 51 -10.63 0.09 -2.21
CA VAL A 51 -11.35 1.16 -1.49
C VAL A 51 -12.54 0.57 -0.72
N GLU A 52 -13.27 -0.36 -1.33
CA GLU A 52 -14.39 -1.06 -0.67
C GLU A 52 -13.92 -1.96 0.48
N LYS A 53 -12.76 -2.62 0.34
CA LYS A 53 -12.19 -3.43 1.41
C LYS A 53 -11.77 -2.56 2.60
N LEU A 54 -11.12 -1.43 2.32
CA LEU A 54 -10.65 -0.48 3.33
C LEU A 54 -11.81 0.21 4.06
N SER A 55 -12.91 0.53 3.37
CA SER A 55 -14.09 1.12 4.03
C SER A 55 -14.73 0.18 5.06
N LYS A 56 -14.57 -1.13 4.91
CA LYS A 56 -15.10 -2.15 5.83
C LYS A 56 -14.20 -2.44 7.04
N ILE A 57 -12.96 -1.96 7.05
CA ILE A 57 -12.03 -2.13 8.18
C ILE A 57 -12.26 -1.07 9.27
N ASN A 58 -12.99 0.00 8.93
CA ASN A 58 -13.19 1.17 9.78
C ASN A 58 -14.59 1.23 10.44
N ASP A 59 -15.37 0.15 10.37
CA ASP A 59 -16.63 -0.11 11.10
C ASP A 59 -16.39 -1.15 12.22
#